data_AF-A0A9X3RAV2-F1
#
_entry.id   AF-A0A9X3RAV2-F1
#
_cell.length_a   1.000
_cell.length_b   1.000
_cell.length_c   1.000
_cell.angle_alpha   90.00
_cell.angle_beta   90.00
_cell.angle_gamma   90.00
#
_symmetry.space_group_name_H-M   'P 1'
#
loop_
_entity.id
_entity.type
_entity.pdbx_description
1 polymer ?
#
loop_
_entity_poly.entity_id
_entity_poly.type
_entity_poly.pdbx_seq_one_letter_code
_entity_poly.pdbx_strand_id
1 'polypeptide(L)'
;MLNLDLSEQEYELFNVEEKSHIELNNKNFIFGKNGVGKSTLCKMMEKQFTEEFDVRLFTGFENVVVDTKLNAVVLGEENIDAKKNLQALDRKLNDLIFEKKNLVNQIKSLNWKDEFKEEGLQKHPLYKSKEELSNLYSNKESEINKFYTDKARELREFNSPQITKTTYNRNDFIKDISRRKILDDKEIEDLKNTLSEVQKSIVIEKAEDKKFDFTTLINNVKRILEHEVAVVTVVEELKDNPARKQFAQTGLKIHKAGEKCSFCGNEITEDRIKKLETLVSMPEIQRTQTGINEHIQIIYNIEKELNKIEELDKERFYITLHKEIDEVNTDIRLYK
;
A
#
# COMPACT_ATOMS: atom_id res chain seq x y z
N MET A 1 -21.29 -63.63 94.06
CA MET A 1 -20.24 -64.56 93.61
C MET A 1 -20.32 -64.59 92.10
N LEU A 2 -19.21 -64.32 91.42
CA LEU A 2 -19.09 -64.44 89.96
C LEU A 2 -18.61 -65.85 89.65
N ASN A 3 -19.19 -66.51 88.66
CA ASN A 3 -18.77 -67.85 88.27
C ASN A 3 -18.15 -67.80 86.88
N LEU A 4 -16.84 -68.01 86.80
CA LEU A 4 -16.08 -67.98 85.55
C LEU A 4 -16.04 -69.39 84.94
N ASP A 5 -16.47 -69.52 83.69
CA ASP A 5 -16.42 -70.79 82.96
C ASP A 5 -15.05 -70.94 82.28
N LEU A 6 -14.31 -72.00 82.64
CA LEU A 6 -12.99 -72.30 82.07
C LEU A 6 -13.06 -73.05 80.74
N SER A 7 -14.22 -73.57 80.36
CA SER A 7 -14.39 -74.31 79.10
C SER A 7 -14.25 -73.43 77.86
N GLU A 8 -14.48 -72.12 78.00
CA GLU A 8 -14.30 -71.12 76.94
C GLU A 8 -12.85 -70.63 76.77
N GLN A 9 -11.87 -71.40 77.26
CA GLN A 9 -10.47 -71.08 77.07
C GLN A 9 -10.07 -71.16 75.59
N GLU A 10 -9.41 -70.11 75.07
CA GLU A 10 -8.91 -70.11 73.68
C GLU A 10 -7.81 -71.16 73.44
N TYR A 11 -7.10 -71.57 74.50
CA TYR A 11 -6.03 -72.55 74.48
C TYR A 11 -6.19 -73.46 75.70
N GLU A 12 -5.92 -74.76 75.57
CA GLU A 12 -5.96 -75.74 76.67
C GLU A 12 -4.87 -75.45 77.71
N LEU A 13 -5.15 -74.52 78.62
CA LEU A 13 -4.25 -74.06 79.69
C LEU A 13 -4.71 -74.57 81.05
N PHE A 14 -6.02 -74.70 81.26
CA PHE A 14 -6.64 -75.19 82.48
C PHE A 14 -7.23 -76.58 82.23
N ASN A 15 -7.05 -77.50 83.18
CA ASN A 15 -7.65 -78.83 83.12
C ASN A 15 -9.13 -78.76 83.50
N VAL A 16 -10.01 -78.84 82.50
CA VAL A 16 -11.47 -78.69 82.63
C VAL A 16 -12.15 -80.01 83.04
N GLU A 17 -11.44 -81.14 82.97
CA GLU A 17 -12.00 -82.47 83.27
C GLU A 17 -12.34 -82.66 84.76
N GLU A 18 -11.60 -82.00 85.67
CA GLU A 18 -11.83 -82.09 87.11
C GLU A 18 -12.77 -81.00 87.65
N LYS A 19 -12.63 -79.76 87.16
CA LYS A 19 -13.49 -78.62 87.49
C LYS A 19 -13.54 -77.65 86.31
N SER A 20 -14.74 -77.43 85.78
CA SER A 20 -14.97 -76.53 84.65
C SER A 20 -15.26 -75.08 85.04
N HIS A 21 -15.50 -74.79 86.32
CA HIS A 21 -15.92 -73.47 86.78
C HIS A 21 -15.08 -72.99 87.97
N ILE A 22 -14.78 -71.70 88.01
CA ILE A 22 -14.16 -71.02 89.16
C ILE A 22 -15.16 -70.03 89.77
N GLU A 23 -15.51 -70.26 91.03
CA GLU A 23 -16.25 -69.30 91.82
C GLU A 23 -15.32 -68.20 92.36
N LEU A 24 -15.62 -66.97 91.98
CA LEU A 24 -14.91 -65.75 92.36
C LEU A 24 -15.73 -64.96 93.40
N ASN A 25 -15.05 -64.58 94.47
CA ASN A 25 -15.58 -63.70 95.51
C ASN A 25 -15.40 -62.22 95.11
N ASN A 26 -15.84 -61.28 95.95
CA ASN A 26 -15.68 -59.85 95.68
C ASN A 26 -14.21 -59.41 95.54
N LYS A 27 -13.28 -60.15 96.15
CA LYS A 27 -11.83 -59.93 96.03
C LYS A 27 -11.15 -61.29 95.90
N ASN A 28 -10.37 -61.49 94.85
CA ASN A 28 -9.64 -62.73 94.60
C ASN A 28 -8.18 -62.39 94.35
N PHE A 29 -7.28 -63.17 94.95
CA PHE A 29 -5.85 -63.09 94.70
C PHE A 29 -5.40 -64.37 94.00
N ILE A 30 -4.94 -64.24 92.76
CA ILE A 30 -4.59 -65.38 91.91
C ILE A 30 -3.07 -65.35 91.69
N PHE A 31 -2.39 -66.35 92.23
CA PHE A 31 -0.94 -66.47 92.16
C PHE A 31 -0.53 -67.61 91.24
N GLY A 32 0.62 -67.44 90.60
CA GLY A 32 1.19 -68.44 89.71
C GLY A 32 2.52 -67.99 89.16
N LYS A 33 3.34 -68.93 88.68
CA LYS A 33 4.60 -68.61 87.97
C LYS A 33 4.30 -67.85 86.67
N ASN A 34 5.32 -67.26 86.06
CA ASN A 34 5.15 -66.66 84.72
C ASN A 34 4.79 -67.75 83.72
N GLY A 35 3.84 -67.48 82.83
CA GLY A 35 3.39 -68.42 81.79
C GLY A 35 2.27 -69.39 82.20
N VAL A 36 1.80 -69.40 83.45
CA VAL A 36 0.73 -70.33 83.90
C VAL A 36 -0.71 -69.87 83.59
N GLY A 37 -0.88 -68.94 82.64
CA GLY A 37 -2.22 -68.52 82.18
C GLY A 37 -2.90 -67.38 82.97
N LYS A 38 -2.20 -66.66 83.86
CA LYS A 38 -2.80 -65.55 84.63
C LYS A 38 -3.43 -64.45 83.74
N SER A 39 -2.70 -64.00 82.71
CA SER A 39 -3.21 -62.99 81.77
C SER A 39 -4.34 -63.53 80.89
N THR A 40 -4.29 -64.82 80.55
CA THR A 40 -5.36 -65.50 79.81
C THR A 40 -6.65 -65.53 80.63
N LEU A 41 -6.55 -65.82 81.94
CA LEU A 41 -7.69 -65.76 82.85
C LEU A 41 -8.33 -64.37 82.89
N CYS A 42 -7.53 -63.30 82.94
CA CYS A 42 -8.06 -61.93 82.92
C CYS A 42 -8.78 -61.60 81.60
N LYS A 43 -8.27 -62.07 80.46
CA LYS A 43 -8.93 -61.90 79.16
C LYS A 43 -10.24 -62.71 79.06
N MET A 44 -10.30 -63.89 79.66
CA MET A 44 -11.55 -64.67 79.73
C MET A 44 -12.59 -63.96 80.59
N MET A 45 -12.18 -63.35 81.71
CA MET A 45 -13.07 -62.52 82.52
C MET A 45 -13.61 -61.30 81.76
N GLU A 46 -12.77 -60.64 80.96
CA GLU A 46 -13.22 -59.55 80.08
C GLU A 46 -14.28 -60.07 79.10
N LYS A 47 -13.97 -61.08 78.30
CA LYS A 47 -14.91 -61.61 77.30
C LYS A 47 -16.24 -62.09 77.86
N GLN A 48 -16.23 -62.85 78.96
CA GLN A 48 -17.47 -63.41 79.53
C GLN A 48 -18.34 -62.38 80.25
N PHE A 49 -17.74 -61.34 80.83
CA PHE A 49 -18.46 -60.40 81.66
C PHE A 49 -18.63 -59.00 81.05
N THR A 50 -18.00 -58.67 79.91
CA THR A 50 -18.12 -57.34 79.27
C THR A 50 -19.55 -56.98 78.85
N GLU A 51 -20.41 -57.96 78.55
CA GLU A 51 -21.82 -57.70 78.20
C GLU A 51 -22.71 -57.38 79.41
N GLU A 52 -22.37 -57.91 80.60
CA GLU A 52 -23.17 -57.77 81.83
C GLU A 52 -22.57 -56.73 82.81
N PHE A 53 -21.26 -56.52 82.78
CA PHE A 53 -20.51 -55.66 83.70
C PHE A 53 -19.50 -54.76 82.96
N ASP A 54 -19.21 -53.57 83.52
CA ASP A 54 -18.08 -52.73 83.08
C ASP A 54 -16.75 -53.37 83.55
N VAL A 55 -16.16 -54.20 82.70
CA VAL A 55 -14.88 -54.87 82.97
C VAL A 55 -13.73 -53.98 82.53
N ARG A 56 -12.80 -53.68 83.46
CA ARG A 56 -11.61 -52.88 83.17
C ARG A 56 -10.33 -53.66 83.41
N LEU A 57 -9.63 -53.99 82.33
CA LEU A 57 -8.34 -54.65 82.37
C LEU A 57 -7.21 -53.63 82.50
N PHE A 58 -6.43 -53.71 83.58
CA PHE A 58 -5.25 -52.87 83.77
C PHE A 58 -3.97 -53.70 83.51
N THR A 59 -3.40 -53.58 82.31
CA THR A 59 -2.16 -54.28 81.89
C THR A 59 -0.87 -53.48 82.09
N GLY A 60 -0.95 -52.25 82.61
CA GLY A 60 0.21 -51.38 82.83
C GLY A 60 0.30 -50.22 81.83
N PHE A 61 1.51 -49.77 81.52
CA PHE A 61 1.80 -48.48 80.85
C PHE A 61 1.77 -48.51 79.30
N GLU A 62 1.26 -49.56 78.67
CA GLU A 62 1.37 -49.74 77.20
C GLU A 62 0.47 -48.77 76.38
N ASN A 63 -0.57 -48.19 76.96
CA ASN A 63 -1.55 -47.31 76.28
C ASN A 63 -1.31 -45.80 76.54
N VAL A 64 -0.06 -45.36 76.58
CA VAL A 64 0.33 -43.98 76.92
C VAL A 64 1.08 -43.32 75.76
N VAL A 65 0.48 -42.31 75.12
CA VAL A 65 1.14 -41.51 74.06
C VAL A 65 1.27 -40.06 74.49
N VAL A 66 2.50 -39.53 74.51
CA VAL A 66 2.79 -38.14 74.94
C VAL A 66 2.43 -37.14 73.84
N ASP A 67 1.69 -36.08 74.19
CA ASP A 67 1.42 -34.90 73.36
C ASP A 67 2.39 -33.78 73.68
N THR A 68 3.29 -33.51 72.74
CA THR A 68 4.31 -32.47 72.89
C THR A 68 3.76 -31.06 72.68
N LYS A 69 2.59 -30.90 72.04
CA LYS A 69 1.99 -29.59 71.73
C LYS A 69 1.12 -29.10 72.90
N LEU A 70 0.42 -30.01 73.56
CA LEU A 70 -0.39 -29.73 74.76
C LEU A 70 0.34 -30.09 76.06
N ASN A 71 1.57 -30.61 75.96
CA ASN A 71 2.39 -31.07 77.08
C ASN A 71 1.62 -32.03 78.01
N ALA A 72 0.86 -32.95 77.42
CA ALA A 72 -0.12 -33.79 78.09
C ALA A 72 0.03 -35.26 77.68
N VAL A 73 -0.40 -36.18 78.55
CA VAL A 73 -0.42 -37.61 78.26
C VAL A 73 -1.79 -37.99 77.70
N VAL A 74 -1.82 -38.56 76.49
CA VAL A 74 -3.05 -39.04 75.84
C VAL A 74 -3.31 -40.47 76.27
N LEU A 75 -4.49 -40.69 76.84
CA LEU A 75 -4.96 -41.97 77.38
C LEU A 75 -6.19 -42.45 76.59
N GLY A 76 -6.29 -43.76 76.40
CA GLY A 76 -7.39 -44.42 75.67
C GLY A 76 -7.08 -44.62 74.18
N GLU A 77 -7.46 -45.78 73.64
CA GLU A 77 -7.16 -46.20 72.27
C GLU A 77 -7.72 -45.23 71.22
N GLU A 78 -8.98 -44.79 71.39
CA GLU A 78 -9.63 -43.84 70.49
C GLU A 78 -8.88 -42.49 70.40
N ASN A 79 -8.39 -41.98 71.54
CA ASN A 79 -7.68 -40.71 71.58
C ASN A 79 -6.27 -40.81 70.96
N ILE A 80 -5.62 -41.97 71.12
CA ILE A 80 -4.34 -42.27 70.49
C ILE A 80 -4.49 -42.29 68.97
N ASP A 81 -5.53 -42.94 68.45
CA ASP A 81 -5.76 -43.04 67.01
C ASP A 81 -6.24 -41.73 66.39
N ALA A 82 -7.11 -40.97 67.06
CA ALA A 82 -7.50 -39.62 66.66
C ALA A 82 -6.27 -38.71 66.51
N LYS A 83 -5.32 -38.80 67.43
CA LYS A 83 -4.08 -38.02 67.38
C LYS A 83 -3.14 -38.43 66.24
N LYS A 84 -2.99 -39.73 65.97
CA LYS A 84 -2.23 -40.21 64.80
C LYS A 84 -2.83 -39.66 63.50
N ASN A 85 -4.17 -39.65 63.40
CA ASN A 85 -4.87 -39.09 62.25
C ASN A 85 -4.65 -37.57 62.11
N LEU A 86 -4.70 -36.82 63.20
CA LEU A 86 -4.38 -35.39 63.20
C LEU A 86 -2.93 -35.12 62.75
N GLN A 87 -1.96 -35.88 63.25
CA GLN A 87 -0.57 -35.76 62.82
C GLN A 87 -0.39 -36.07 61.33
N ALA A 88 -1.12 -37.04 60.79
CA ALA A 88 -1.11 -37.35 59.36
C ALA A 88 -1.72 -36.22 58.51
N LEU A 89 -2.82 -35.61 58.99
CA LEU A 89 -3.44 -34.45 58.34
C LEU A 89 -2.52 -33.21 58.37
N ASP A 90 -1.85 -32.95 59.49
CA ASP A 90 -0.90 -31.85 59.63
C ASP A 90 0.28 -32.00 58.66
N ARG A 91 0.79 -33.22 58.45
CA ARG A 91 1.84 -33.49 57.45
C ARG A 91 1.35 -33.15 56.04
N LYS A 92 0.18 -33.67 55.65
CA LYS A 92 -0.43 -33.39 54.34
C LYS A 92 -0.66 -31.89 54.13
N LEU A 93 -1.10 -31.18 55.16
CA LEU A 93 -1.33 -29.74 55.09
C LEU A 93 -0.02 -28.99 54.83
N ASN A 94 1.06 -29.36 55.51
CA ASN A 94 2.38 -28.75 55.29
C ASN A 94 2.91 -29.04 53.89
N ASP A 95 2.73 -30.26 53.37
CA ASP A 95 3.11 -30.63 52.01
C ASP A 95 2.35 -29.77 50.97
N LEU A 96 1.03 -29.61 51.14
CA LEU A 96 0.21 -28.77 50.27
C LEU A 96 0.60 -27.28 50.33
N ILE A 97 0.95 -26.77 51.52
CA ILE A 97 1.44 -25.40 51.68
C ILE A 97 2.77 -25.21 50.94
N PHE A 98 3.66 -26.20 51.02
CA PHE A 98 4.94 -26.19 50.31
C PHE A 98 4.74 -26.22 48.78
N GLU A 99 3.89 -27.10 48.28
CA GLU A 99 3.54 -27.19 46.85
C GLU A 99 2.92 -25.88 46.34
N LYS A 100 1.96 -25.32 47.08
CA LYS A 100 1.35 -24.03 46.75
C LYS A 100 2.41 -22.93 46.64
N LYS A 101 3.33 -22.86 47.60
CA LYS A 101 4.42 -21.87 47.60
C LYS A 101 5.32 -22.04 46.37
N ASN A 102 5.66 -23.27 46.00
CA ASN A 102 6.46 -23.56 44.83
C ASN A 102 5.75 -23.15 43.52
N LEU A 103 4.47 -23.49 43.37
CA LEU A 103 3.65 -23.09 42.22
C LEU A 103 3.54 -21.57 42.09
N VAL A 104 3.30 -20.85 43.19
CA VAL A 104 3.26 -19.38 43.19
C VAL A 104 4.60 -18.80 42.73
N ASN A 105 5.72 -19.35 43.22
CA ASN A 105 7.05 -18.90 42.80
C ASN A 105 7.29 -19.15 41.30
N GLN A 106 6.87 -20.31 40.76
CA GLN A 106 6.96 -20.60 39.33
C GLN A 106 6.14 -19.63 38.49
N ILE A 107 4.90 -19.32 38.90
CA ILE A 107 4.04 -18.35 38.22
C ILE A 107 4.67 -16.95 38.26
N LYS A 108 5.19 -16.51 39.41
CA LYS A 108 5.93 -15.24 39.54
C LYS A 108 7.15 -15.19 38.63
N SER A 109 7.90 -16.29 38.51
CA SER A 109 9.05 -16.40 37.61
C SER A 109 8.65 -16.37 36.13
N LEU A 110 7.48 -16.89 35.77
CA LEU A 110 6.93 -16.88 34.41
C LEU A 110 6.33 -15.53 34.02
N ASN A 111 5.76 -14.80 34.98
CA ASN A 111 5.19 -13.47 34.81
C ASN A 111 5.98 -12.45 35.64
N TRP A 112 7.21 -12.24 35.22
CA TRP A 112 8.21 -11.52 35.99
C TRP A 112 7.82 -10.05 36.23
N LYS A 113 8.09 -9.59 37.45
CA LYS A 113 8.11 -8.18 37.85
C LYS A 113 9.40 -7.92 38.62
N ASP A 114 9.94 -6.71 38.51
CA ASP A 114 11.24 -6.39 39.11
C ASP A 114 11.25 -6.49 40.64
N GLU A 115 10.11 -6.26 41.28
CA GLU A 115 9.87 -6.46 42.72
C GLU A 115 10.22 -7.89 43.19
N PHE A 116 10.05 -8.90 42.33
CA PHE A 116 10.32 -10.30 42.69
C PHE A 116 11.82 -10.61 42.81
N LYS A 117 12.68 -9.73 42.31
CA LYS A 117 14.14 -9.84 42.49
C LYS A 117 14.52 -9.67 43.96
N GLU A 118 13.81 -8.82 44.69
CA GLU A 118 14.02 -8.56 46.11
C GLU A 118 13.60 -9.76 46.97
N GLU A 119 12.63 -10.55 46.49
CA GLU A 119 12.22 -11.83 47.08
C GLU A 119 13.21 -12.98 46.81
N GLY A 120 14.31 -12.73 46.08
CA GLY A 120 15.32 -13.74 45.73
C GLY A 120 14.90 -14.71 44.61
N LEU A 121 13.80 -14.41 43.90
CA LEU A 121 13.34 -15.22 42.75
C LEU A 121 14.18 -14.94 41.51
N GLN A 122 14.14 -15.85 40.54
CA GLN A 122 14.81 -15.67 39.24
C GLN A 122 13.80 -15.75 38.08
N LYS A 123 14.10 -15.01 37.00
CA LYS A 123 13.34 -15.05 35.75
C LYS A 123 13.30 -16.47 35.19
N HIS A 124 12.12 -16.97 34.86
CA HIS A 124 11.97 -18.25 34.17
C HIS A 124 12.63 -18.17 32.77
N PRO A 125 13.26 -19.26 32.26
CA PRO A 125 13.87 -19.27 30.92
C PRO A 125 12.92 -18.83 29.80
N LEU A 126 11.65 -19.23 29.85
CA LEU A 126 10.63 -18.80 28.87
C LEU A 126 10.37 -17.29 28.88
N TYR A 127 10.41 -16.64 30.06
CA TYR A 127 10.24 -15.19 30.15
C TYR A 127 11.44 -14.47 29.52
N LYS A 128 12.67 -14.95 29.81
CA LYS A 128 13.90 -14.40 29.20
C LYS A 128 13.85 -14.51 27.67
N SER A 129 13.47 -15.69 27.15
CA SER A 129 13.31 -15.90 25.71
C SER A 129 12.26 -14.97 25.09
N LYS A 130 11.11 -14.76 25.76
CA LYS A 130 10.10 -13.80 25.31
C LYS A 130 10.64 -12.37 25.26
N GLU A 131 11.39 -11.95 26.29
CA GLU A 131 12.03 -10.62 26.38
C GLU A 131 13.06 -10.43 25.26
N GLU A 132 13.92 -11.41 25.02
CA GLU A 132 14.88 -11.42 23.91
C GLU A 132 14.21 -11.31 22.55
N LEU A 133 13.16 -12.13 22.31
CA LEU A 133 12.40 -12.09 21.06
C LEU A 133 11.65 -10.76 20.86
N SER A 134 11.07 -10.21 21.94
CA SER A 134 10.41 -8.91 21.90
C SER A 134 11.39 -7.80 21.55
N ASN A 135 12.59 -7.83 22.14
CA ASN A 135 13.65 -6.87 21.84
C ASN A 135 14.13 -7.03 20.40
N LEU A 136 14.31 -8.25 19.91
CA LEU A 136 14.69 -8.53 18.52
C LEU A 136 13.64 -7.99 17.55
N TYR A 137 12.36 -8.27 17.80
CA TYR A 137 11.25 -7.77 17.00
C TYR A 137 11.24 -6.23 16.97
N SER A 138 11.31 -5.59 18.14
CA SER A 138 11.34 -4.13 18.24
C SER A 138 12.54 -3.52 17.52
N ASN A 139 13.71 -4.18 17.58
CA ASN A 139 14.91 -3.74 16.86
C ASN A 139 14.69 -3.82 15.35
N LYS A 140 14.13 -4.93 14.85
CA LYS A 140 13.83 -5.09 13.42
C LYS A 140 12.75 -4.13 12.93
N GLU A 141 11.72 -3.89 13.73
CA GLU A 141 10.70 -2.89 13.43
C GLU A 141 11.32 -1.48 13.35
N SER A 142 12.25 -1.15 14.27
CA SER A 142 13.01 0.10 14.24
C SER A 142 13.90 0.22 12.99
N GLU A 143 14.61 -0.85 12.60
CA GLU A 143 15.42 -0.89 11.36
C GLU A 143 14.56 -0.60 10.12
N ILE A 144 13.41 -1.27 10.00
CA ILE A 144 12.47 -1.08 8.89
C ILE A 144 11.93 0.36 8.88
N ASN A 145 11.57 0.89 10.06
CA ASN A 145 11.07 2.25 10.17
C ASN A 145 12.12 3.30 9.82
N LYS A 146 13.37 3.08 10.21
CA LYS A 146 14.50 3.92 9.79
C LYS A 146 14.67 3.89 8.28
N PHE A 147 14.71 2.71 7.67
CA PHE A 147 14.81 2.57 6.21
C PHE A 147 13.74 3.39 5.45
N TYR A 148 12.46 3.26 5.83
CA TYR A 148 11.41 4.04 5.18
C TYR A 148 11.53 5.54 5.42
N THR A 149 12.00 5.95 6.60
CA THR A 149 12.21 7.37 6.93
C THR A 149 13.39 7.95 6.13
N ASP A 150 14.48 7.20 6.01
CA ASP A 150 15.68 7.60 5.29
C ASP A 150 15.38 7.72 3.79
N LYS A 151 14.64 6.76 3.21
CA LYS A 151 14.21 6.82 1.81
C LYS A 151 13.23 7.96 1.54
N ALA A 152 12.29 8.21 2.45
CA ALA A 152 11.41 9.38 2.34
C ALA A 152 12.22 10.69 2.39
N ARG A 153 13.25 10.75 3.23
CA ARG A 153 14.14 11.91 3.32
C ARG A 153 14.95 12.10 2.04
N GLU A 154 15.52 11.03 1.48
CA GLU A 154 16.28 11.06 0.22
C GLU A 154 15.43 11.64 -0.93
N LEU A 155 14.18 11.19 -1.08
CA LEU A 155 13.27 11.72 -2.10
C LEU A 155 12.83 13.17 -1.85
N ARG A 156 12.78 13.59 -0.59
CA ARG A 156 12.46 14.97 -0.21
C ARG A 156 13.62 15.92 -0.46
N GLU A 157 14.85 15.45 -0.28
CA GLU A 157 16.08 16.22 -0.51
C GLU A 157 16.49 16.26 -1.99
N PHE A 158 15.84 15.47 -2.85
CA PHE A 158 15.99 15.51 -4.29
C PHE A 158 15.37 16.79 -4.86
N ASN A 159 16.19 17.83 -5.04
CA ASN A 159 15.76 19.21 -5.33
C ASN A 159 15.92 19.65 -6.80
N SER A 160 16.40 18.77 -7.69
CA SER A 160 16.70 19.16 -9.08
C SER A 160 16.34 18.04 -10.07
N PRO A 161 15.07 17.91 -10.46
CA PRO A 161 13.89 18.67 -10.03
C PRO A 161 13.33 18.21 -8.67
N GLN A 162 12.55 19.07 -7.99
CA GLN A 162 11.84 18.66 -6.77
C GLN A 162 10.70 17.69 -7.12
N ILE A 163 10.86 16.41 -6.76
CA ILE A 163 9.91 15.34 -7.11
C ILE A 163 8.82 15.08 -6.07
N THR A 164 8.96 15.65 -4.86
CA THR A 164 8.00 15.48 -3.76
C THR A 164 7.70 16.81 -3.06
N LYS A 165 6.60 16.87 -2.30
CA LYS A 165 6.28 18.01 -1.44
C LYS A 165 7.34 18.20 -0.35
N THR A 166 7.56 19.44 0.11
CA THR A 166 8.52 19.75 1.19
C THR A 166 8.19 19.07 2.53
N THR A 167 6.96 18.63 2.72
CA THR A 167 6.50 17.91 3.92
C THR A 167 6.46 16.39 3.77
N TYR A 168 7.07 15.85 2.69
CA TYR A 168 7.08 14.42 2.41
C TYR A 168 7.71 13.63 3.56
N ASN A 169 7.08 12.51 3.92
CA ASN A 169 7.46 11.70 5.07
C ASN A 169 7.29 10.20 4.81
N ARG A 170 7.66 9.40 5.81
CA ARG A 170 7.58 7.94 5.79
C ARG A 170 6.23 7.39 5.30
N ASN A 171 5.11 7.97 5.75
CA ASN A 171 3.79 7.45 5.41
C ASN A 171 3.41 7.77 3.95
N ASP A 172 3.91 8.87 3.40
CA ASP A 172 3.77 9.18 1.98
C ASP A 172 4.56 8.16 1.14
N PHE A 173 5.82 7.88 1.51
CA PHE A 173 6.64 6.87 0.84
C PHE A 173 5.99 5.49 0.81
N ILE A 174 5.42 5.04 1.94
CA ILE A 174 4.71 3.76 2.01
C ILE A 174 3.52 3.72 1.04
N LYS A 175 2.78 4.83 0.88
CA LYS A 175 1.67 4.90 -0.08
C LYS A 175 2.17 4.81 -1.52
N ASP A 176 3.27 5.47 -1.84
CA ASP A 176 3.83 5.53 -3.19
C ASP A 176 4.39 4.17 -3.66
N ILE A 177 4.84 3.31 -2.74
CA ILE A 177 5.29 1.94 -3.08
C ILE A 177 4.21 1.16 -3.85
N SER A 178 2.93 1.39 -3.56
CA SER A 178 1.81 0.73 -4.26
C SER A 178 1.64 1.21 -5.70
N ARG A 179 2.09 2.42 -6.01
CA ARG A 179 1.97 3.09 -7.32
C ARG A 179 3.26 3.04 -8.13
N ARG A 180 4.27 2.28 -7.67
CA ARG A 180 5.57 2.20 -8.31
C ARG A 180 5.45 1.72 -9.75
N LYS A 181 6.12 2.41 -10.66
CA LYS A 181 6.31 2.00 -12.05
C LYS A 181 7.81 1.84 -12.29
N ILE A 182 8.20 0.78 -12.99
CA ILE A 182 9.56 0.64 -13.50
C ILE A 182 9.64 1.53 -14.74
N LEU A 183 10.58 2.46 -14.72
CA LEU A 183 10.85 3.36 -15.82
C LEU A 183 12.22 2.99 -16.42
N ASP A 184 12.34 3.10 -17.74
CA ASP A 184 13.64 3.01 -18.38
C ASP A 184 14.42 4.35 -18.27
N ASP A 185 15.72 4.32 -18.60
CA ASP A 185 16.59 5.50 -18.46
C ASP A 185 16.12 6.67 -19.33
N LYS A 186 15.50 6.38 -20.48
CA LYS A 186 15.00 7.39 -21.42
C LYS A 186 13.71 8.03 -20.90
N GLU A 187 12.76 7.22 -20.41
CA GLU A 187 11.55 7.70 -19.75
C GLU A 187 11.89 8.58 -18.54
N ILE A 188 12.93 8.21 -17.76
CA ILE A 188 13.40 9.02 -16.64
C ILE A 188 13.93 10.37 -17.11
N GLU A 189 14.72 10.40 -18.18
CA GLU A 189 15.27 11.63 -18.75
C GLU A 189 14.17 12.54 -19.29
N ASP A 190 13.22 12.00 -20.05
CA ASP A 190 12.07 12.73 -20.59
C ASP A 190 11.22 13.36 -19.48
N LEU A 191 10.96 12.61 -18.40
CA LEU A 191 10.22 13.11 -17.24
C LEU A 191 11.00 14.17 -16.44
N LYS A 192 12.32 14.01 -16.28
CA LYS A 192 13.17 15.02 -15.65
C LYS A 192 13.17 16.32 -16.44
N ASN A 193 13.29 16.22 -17.76
CA ASN A 193 13.22 17.36 -18.66
C ASN A 193 11.88 18.07 -18.52
N THR A 194 10.77 17.33 -18.54
CA THR A 194 9.41 17.85 -18.32
C THR A 194 9.26 18.57 -16.97
N LEU A 195 9.80 18.00 -15.88
CA LEU A 195 9.73 18.60 -14.54
C LEU A 195 10.62 19.84 -14.39
N SER A 196 11.67 19.95 -15.19
CA SER A 196 12.57 21.10 -15.20
C SER A 196 12.05 22.27 -16.06
N GLU A 197 10.95 22.05 -16.80
CA GLU A 197 10.41 23.08 -17.67
C GLU A 197 9.89 24.27 -16.87
N VAL A 198 10.26 25.46 -17.33
CA VAL A 198 9.71 26.71 -16.83
C VAL A 198 8.48 27.04 -17.65
N GLN A 199 7.50 27.67 -16.99
CA GLN A 199 6.31 28.18 -17.65
C GLN A 199 6.70 28.98 -18.90
N LYS A 200 6.29 28.49 -20.06
CA LYS A 200 6.53 29.17 -21.34
C LYS A 200 5.53 30.33 -21.46
N SER A 201 5.98 31.43 -22.08
CA SER A 201 5.10 32.56 -22.37
C SER A 201 4.00 32.14 -23.33
N ILE A 202 2.77 32.58 -23.08
CA ILE A 202 1.64 32.24 -23.96
C ILE A 202 1.88 32.94 -25.30
N VAL A 203 2.12 32.16 -26.36
CA VAL A 203 2.19 32.67 -27.73
C VAL A 203 0.76 32.94 -28.19
N ILE A 204 0.21 34.11 -27.82
CA ILE A 204 -1.08 34.59 -28.32
C ILE A 204 -0.84 35.58 -29.46
N GLU A 205 -0.30 35.09 -30.56
CA GLU A 205 -0.70 35.63 -31.85
C GLU A 205 -1.37 34.47 -32.56
N LYS A 206 -2.70 34.38 -32.43
CA LYS A 206 -3.47 33.51 -33.32
C LYS A 206 -3.16 34.03 -34.72
N ALA A 207 -2.34 33.29 -35.47
CA ALA A 207 -2.20 33.53 -36.89
C ALA A 207 -3.62 33.55 -37.47
N GLU A 208 -3.98 34.62 -38.14
CA GLU A 208 -5.26 34.67 -38.84
C GLU A 208 -5.27 33.51 -39.84
N ASP A 209 -6.26 32.62 -39.73
CA ASP A 209 -6.48 31.54 -40.69
C ASP A 209 -6.86 32.13 -42.04
N LYS A 210 -5.86 32.56 -42.81
CA LYS A 210 -6.02 33.05 -44.18
C LYS A 210 -6.19 31.85 -45.09
N LYS A 211 -7.43 31.64 -45.53
CA LYS A 211 -7.77 30.62 -46.52
C LYS A 211 -7.63 31.20 -47.92
N PHE A 212 -6.78 30.58 -48.74
CA PHE A 212 -6.68 30.88 -50.16
C PHE A 212 -7.49 29.85 -50.95
N ASP A 213 -8.40 30.32 -51.79
CA ASP A 213 -9.15 29.46 -52.71
C ASP A 213 -8.36 29.24 -54.01
N PHE A 214 -7.40 28.32 -53.94
CA PHE A 214 -6.60 27.93 -55.11
C PHE A 214 -7.43 27.31 -56.23
N THR A 215 -8.59 26.70 -55.91
CA THR A 215 -9.46 26.07 -56.92
C THR A 215 -10.07 27.15 -57.82
N THR A 216 -10.64 28.19 -57.22
CA THR A 216 -11.18 29.32 -57.97
C THR A 216 -10.09 30.06 -58.74
N LEU A 217 -8.89 30.21 -58.16
CA LEU A 217 -7.75 30.83 -58.83
C LEU A 217 -7.34 30.05 -60.09
N ILE A 218 -7.17 28.73 -59.99
CA ILE A 218 -6.82 27.86 -61.12
C ILE A 218 -7.90 27.91 -62.21
N ASN A 219 -9.17 27.85 -61.83
CA ASN A 219 -10.27 27.92 -62.78
C ASN A 219 -10.33 29.27 -63.52
N ASN A 220 -10.04 30.37 -62.82
CA ASN A 220 -9.98 31.68 -63.45
C ASN A 220 -8.81 31.79 -64.44
N VAL A 221 -7.62 31.28 -64.06
CA VAL A 221 -6.46 31.23 -64.95
C VAL A 221 -6.75 30.39 -66.19
N LYS A 222 -7.34 29.19 -66.02
CA LYS A 222 -7.76 28.34 -67.15
C LYS A 222 -8.72 29.06 -68.08
N ARG A 223 -9.74 29.74 -67.53
CA ARG A 223 -10.70 30.51 -68.33
C ARG A 223 -10.03 31.62 -69.14
N ILE A 224 -9.01 32.28 -68.60
CA ILE A 224 -8.24 33.31 -69.32
C ILE A 224 -7.42 32.67 -70.45
N LEU A 225 -6.80 31.51 -70.20
CA LEU A 225 -5.99 30.79 -71.20
C LEU A 225 -6.83 30.17 -72.32
N GLU A 226 -8.05 29.72 -72.01
CA GLU A 226 -9.01 29.12 -72.96
C GLU A 226 -9.82 30.18 -73.72
N HIS A 227 -9.71 31.46 -73.34
CA HIS A 227 -10.43 32.54 -74.02
C HIS A 227 -9.79 32.84 -75.38
N GLU A 228 -10.43 32.36 -76.45
CA GLU A 228 -10.09 32.73 -77.81
C GLU A 228 -10.76 34.06 -78.20
N VAL A 229 -9.94 35.03 -78.59
CA VAL A 229 -10.43 36.32 -79.08
C VAL A 229 -10.95 36.16 -80.51
N ALA A 230 -12.26 36.26 -80.70
CA ALA A 230 -12.87 36.19 -82.03
C ALA A 230 -12.50 37.44 -82.84
N VAL A 231 -11.84 37.26 -83.99
CA VAL A 231 -11.57 38.36 -84.93
C VAL A 231 -12.85 38.66 -85.71
N VAL A 232 -13.50 39.78 -85.41
CA VAL A 232 -14.82 40.12 -85.95
C VAL A 232 -14.76 40.61 -87.41
N THR A 233 -13.69 41.31 -87.81
CA THR A 233 -13.52 41.78 -89.21
C THR A 233 -12.04 41.82 -89.61
N VAL A 234 -11.71 41.46 -90.87
CA VAL A 234 -10.33 41.48 -91.40
C VAL A 234 -10.12 42.73 -92.24
N VAL A 235 -9.13 43.56 -91.91
CA VAL A 235 -8.62 44.61 -92.79
C VAL A 235 -7.37 44.02 -93.42
N GLU A 236 -7.40 43.86 -94.72
CA GLU A 236 -6.32 43.25 -95.49
C GLU A 236 -4.98 43.96 -95.24
N GLU A 237 -4.98 45.27 -95.05
CA GLU A 237 -3.78 46.08 -94.79
C GLU A 237 -3.05 45.71 -93.47
N LEU A 238 -3.80 45.20 -92.49
CA LEU A 238 -3.34 44.86 -91.13
C LEU A 238 -3.24 43.35 -90.89
N LYS A 239 -3.59 42.55 -91.91
CA LYS A 239 -3.56 41.09 -91.85
C LYS A 239 -2.10 40.62 -91.69
N ASP A 240 -1.90 39.65 -90.80
CA ASP A 240 -0.63 38.92 -90.60
C ASP A 240 0.63 39.74 -90.26
N ASN A 241 0.50 41.00 -89.83
CA ASN A 241 1.64 41.81 -89.37
C ASN A 241 1.42 42.42 -87.96
N PRO A 242 2.09 41.90 -86.91
CA PRO A 242 1.91 42.36 -85.53
C PRO A 242 2.34 43.82 -85.33
N ALA A 243 3.38 44.30 -86.02
CA ALA A 243 3.84 45.68 -85.91
C ALA A 243 2.81 46.66 -86.49
N ARG A 244 2.14 46.32 -87.60
CA ARG A 244 1.05 47.13 -88.15
C ARG A 244 -0.17 47.19 -87.24
N LYS A 245 -0.50 46.08 -86.56
CA LYS A 245 -1.57 46.04 -85.56
C LYS A 245 -1.23 46.93 -84.35
N GLN A 246 0.01 46.89 -83.87
CA GLN A 246 0.48 47.75 -82.78
C GLN A 246 0.50 49.24 -83.19
N PHE A 247 0.90 49.54 -84.42
CA PHE A 247 0.82 50.90 -84.96
C PHE A 247 -0.62 51.42 -84.99
N ALA A 248 -1.58 50.60 -85.45
CA ALA A 248 -3.00 50.95 -85.41
C ALA A 248 -3.53 51.14 -83.98
N GLN A 249 -3.07 50.33 -83.01
CA GLN A 249 -3.38 50.50 -81.58
C GLN A 249 -2.89 51.84 -81.03
N THR A 250 -1.63 52.18 -81.29
CA THR A 250 -1.06 53.44 -80.82
C THR A 250 -1.74 54.63 -81.52
N GLY A 251 -2.01 54.51 -82.82
CA GLY A 251 -2.71 55.51 -83.62
C GLY A 251 -4.12 55.83 -83.10
N LEU A 252 -4.91 54.81 -82.72
CA LEU A 252 -6.23 55.01 -82.12
C LEU A 252 -6.20 55.73 -80.77
N LYS A 253 -5.13 55.59 -79.99
CA LYS A 253 -5.00 56.26 -78.68
C LYS A 253 -4.69 57.75 -78.80
N ILE A 254 -4.08 58.18 -79.90
CA ILE A 254 -3.51 59.52 -80.06
C ILE A 254 -4.23 60.39 -81.09
N HIS A 255 -5.14 59.80 -81.87
CA HIS A 255 -5.87 60.50 -82.93
C HIS A 255 -7.38 60.54 -82.68
N LYS A 256 -8.03 61.64 -83.06
CA LYS A 256 -9.49 61.81 -83.06
C LYS A 256 -10.02 62.00 -84.47
N ALA A 257 -11.33 61.78 -84.64
CA ALA A 257 -12.00 62.02 -85.92
C ALA A 257 -11.85 63.49 -86.35
N GLY A 258 -11.51 63.73 -87.61
CA GLY A 258 -11.26 65.06 -88.18
C GLY A 258 -9.83 65.58 -87.99
N GLU A 259 -8.96 64.87 -87.29
CA GLU A 259 -7.54 65.23 -87.17
C GLU A 259 -6.75 64.75 -88.39
N LYS A 260 -5.67 65.48 -88.75
CA LYS A 260 -4.69 65.02 -89.74
C LYS A 260 -3.68 64.10 -89.09
N CYS A 261 -3.46 62.93 -89.68
CA CYS A 261 -2.46 61.97 -89.22
C CYS A 261 -1.06 62.59 -89.26
N SER A 262 -0.34 62.56 -88.14
CA SER A 262 1.00 63.12 -88.02
C SER A 262 2.06 62.39 -88.86
N PHE A 263 1.74 61.19 -89.37
CA PHE A 263 2.66 60.39 -90.17
C PHE A 263 2.48 60.62 -91.68
N CYS A 264 1.24 60.56 -92.18
CA CYS A 264 0.96 60.65 -93.62
C CYS A 264 0.23 61.92 -94.05
N GLY A 265 -0.19 62.79 -93.12
CA GLY A 265 -0.87 64.05 -93.41
C GLY A 265 -2.34 63.94 -93.83
N ASN A 266 -2.86 62.72 -94.01
CA ASN A 266 -4.26 62.46 -94.39
C ASN A 266 -5.21 62.69 -93.22
N GLU A 267 -6.44 63.12 -93.51
CA GLU A 267 -7.51 63.27 -92.52
C GLU A 267 -8.03 61.91 -92.03
N ILE A 268 -8.25 61.79 -90.72
CA ILE A 268 -8.74 60.58 -90.07
C ILE A 268 -10.26 60.67 -89.97
N THR A 269 -10.95 59.87 -90.78
CA THR A 269 -12.42 59.84 -90.81
C THR A 269 -13.01 59.05 -89.63
N GLU A 270 -14.22 59.41 -89.21
CA GLU A 270 -14.98 58.64 -88.20
C GLU A 270 -15.16 57.18 -88.63
N ASP A 271 -15.42 56.93 -89.91
CA ASP A 271 -15.58 55.58 -90.45
C ASP A 271 -14.29 54.77 -90.34
N ARG A 272 -13.12 55.40 -90.48
CA ARG A 272 -11.84 54.70 -90.31
C ARG A 272 -11.60 54.34 -88.85
N ILE A 273 -11.95 55.22 -87.90
CA ILE A 273 -11.86 54.92 -86.47
C ILE A 273 -12.81 53.77 -86.11
N LYS A 274 -14.10 53.88 -86.48
CA LYS A 274 -15.09 52.81 -86.23
C LYS A 274 -14.66 51.47 -86.84
N LYS A 275 -14.14 51.49 -88.07
CA LYS A 275 -13.64 50.28 -88.75
C LYS A 275 -12.47 49.65 -88.01
N LEU A 276 -11.52 50.45 -87.49
CA LEU A 276 -10.39 49.97 -86.72
C LEU A 276 -10.77 49.48 -85.31
N GLU A 277 -11.78 50.11 -84.69
CA GLU A 277 -12.36 49.69 -83.40
C GLU A 277 -13.12 48.35 -83.51
N THR A 278 -13.78 48.07 -84.64
CA THR A 278 -14.40 46.76 -84.91
C THR A 278 -13.41 45.68 -85.34
N LEU A 279 -12.24 46.07 -85.83
CA LEU A 279 -11.27 45.16 -86.45
C LEU A 279 -10.43 44.38 -85.45
N VAL A 280 -10.00 45.12 -84.46
CA VAL A 280 -9.29 44.57 -83.36
C VAL A 280 -10.37 44.49 -82.33
N SER A 281 -10.63 43.31 -81.77
CA SER A 281 -11.38 43.18 -80.54
C SER A 281 -10.55 43.86 -79.42
N MET A 282 -10.18 45.15 -79.56
CA MET A 282 -9.31 45.91 -78.66
C MET A 282 -9.89 45.95 -77.28
N PRO A 283 -11.20 46.19 -77.10
CA PRO A 283 -11.79 46.09 -75.78
C PRO A 283 -11.61 44.68 -75.20
N GLU A 284 -11.68 43.64 -76.03
CA GLU A 284 -11.54 42.23 -75.61
C GLU A 284 -10.08 41.83 -75.31
N ILE A 285 -9.13 42.25 -76.14
CA ILE A 285 -7.68 42.09 -75.93
C ILE A 285 -7.23 42.89 -74.72
N GLN A 286 -7.70 44.14 -74.56
CA GLN A 286 -7.41 44.95 -73.38
C GLN A 286 -8.03 44.33 -72.13
N ARG A 287 -9.29 43.85 -72.17
CA ARG A 287 -9.90 43.11 -71.05
C ARG A 287 -9.08 41.87 -70.69
N THR A 288 -8.60 41.13 -71.69
CA THR A 288 -7.77 39.95 -71.49
C THR A 288 -6.41 40.31 -70.87
N GLN A 289 -5.73 41.34 -71.40
CA GLN A 289 -4.45 41.83 -70.85
C GLN A 289 -4.60 42.36 -69.42
N THR A 290 -5.65 43.12 -69.14
CA THR A 290 -5.97 43.59 -67.78
C THR A 290 -6.25 42.40 -66.87
N GLY A 291 -7.05 41.43 -67.30
CA GLY A 291 -7.33 40.22 -66.54
C GLY A 291 -6.08 39.39 -66.23
N ILE A 292 -5.16 39.24 -67.19
CA ILE A 292 -3.86 38.58 -66.97
C ILE A 292 -3.07 39.31 -65.89
N ASN A 293 -2.92 40.63 -66.00
CA ASN A 293 -2.15 41.43 -65.05
C ASN A 293 -2.76 41.40 -63.64
N GLU A 294 -4.08 41.47 -63.52
CA GLU A 294 -4.80 41.35 -62.24
C GLU A 294 -4.52 39.99 -61.57
N HIS A 295 -4.59 38.89 -62.33
CA HIS A 295 -4.35 37.56 -61.78
C HIS A 295 -2.89 37.34 -61.40
N ILE A 296 -1.93 37.89 -62.17
CA ILE A 296 -0.51 37.89 -61.80
C ILE A 296 -0.31 38.60 -60.46
N GLN A 297 -0.95 39.76 -60.26
CA GLN A 297 -0.86 40.50 -58.99
C GLN A 297 -1.47 39.72 -57.82
N ILE A 298 -2.60 39.03 -58.05
CA ILE A 298 -3.20 38.15 -57.04
C ILE A 298 -2.23 37.03 -56.65
N ILE A 299 -1.65 36.34 -57.63
CA ILE A 299 -0.68 35.25 -57.39
C ILE A 299 0.54 35.76 -56.62
N TYR A 300 1.12 36.88 -57.05
CA TYR A 300 2.27 37.49 -56.39
C TYR A 300 1.99 37.88 -54.93
N ASN A 301 0.80 38.41 -54.65
CA ASN A 301 0.40 38.74 -53.29
C ASN A 301 0.25 37.47 -52.43
N ILE A 302 -0.33 36.40 -52.97
CA ILE A 302 -0.45 35.12 -52.27
C ILE A 302 0.94 34.54 -51.95
N GLU A 303 1.83 34.50 -52.93
CA GLU A 303 3.22 34.04 -52.76
C GLU A 303 3.95 34.85 -51.68
N LYS A 304 3.81 36.19 -51.71
CA LYS A 304 4.39 37.07 -50.69
C LYS A 304 3.86 36.78 -49.29
N GLU A 305 2.56 36.49 -49.14
CA GLU A 305 1.97 36.14 -47.84
C GLU A 305 2.43 34.76 -47.36
N LEU A 306 2.51 33.76 -48.24
CA LEU A 306 3.00 32.42 -47.90
C LEU A 306 4.47 32.43 -47.46
N ASN A 307 5.30 33.27 -48.09
CA ASN A 307 6.71 33.42 -47.72
C ASN A 307 6.93 34.02 -46.32
N LYS A 308 5.93 34.67 -45.72
CA LYS A 308 6.00 35.18 -44.34
C LYS A 308 5.85 34.09 -43.28
N ILE A 309 5.38 32.90 -43.65
CA ILE A 309 5.21 31.80 -42.69
C ILE A 309 6.61 31.33 -42.28
N GLU A 310 7.00 31.58 -41.03
CA GLU A 310 8.29 31.16 -40.49
C GLU A 310 8.18 29.80 -39.78
N GLU A 311 9.32 29.12 -39.63
CA GLU A 311 9.38 27.92 -38.81
C GLU A 311 9.09 28.25 -37.34
N LEU A 312 8.43 27.32 -36.67
CA LEU A 312 8.15 27.43 -35.25
C LEU A 312 9.43 27.20 -34.44
N ASP A 313 9.75 28.16 -33.58
CA ASP A 313 10.85 28.03 -32.62
C ASP A 313 10.46 27.09 -31.47
N LYS A 314 11.06 25.89 -31.46
CA LYS A 314 10.81 24.84 -30.46
C LYS A 314 11.02 25.31 -29.03
N GLU A 315 11.98 26.21 -28.77
CA GLU A 315 12.32 26.62 -27.41
C GLU A 315 11.18 27.39 -26.72
N ARG A 316 10.27 27.95 -27.53
CA ARG A 316 9.08 28.66 -27.06
C ARG A 316 7.94 27.72 -26.63
N PHE A 317 8.02 26.44 -26.95
CA PHE A 317 7.01 25.43 -26.64
C PHE A 317 7.52 24.43 -25.61
N TYR A 318 6.57 23.71 -25.01
CA TYR A 318 6.87 22.59 -24.11
C TYR A 318 7.45 21.41 -24.89
N ILE A 319 8.39 20.69 -24.28
CA ILE A 319 9.16 19.56 -24.85
C ILE A 319 8.22 18.46 -25.34
N THR A 320 7.09 18.25 -24.67
CA THR A 320 6.05 17.31 -25.09
C THR A 320 5.53 17.56 -26.50
N LEU A 321 5.60 18.81 -26.98
CA LEU A 321 5.16 19.23 -28.32
C LEU A 321 6.31 19.30 -29.34
N HIS A 322 7.57 19.11 -28.93
CA HIS A 322 8.72 19.28 -29.84
C HIS A 322 8.68 18.35 -31.04
N LYS A 323 8.17 17.13 -30.86
CA LYS A 323 7.99 16.17 -31.95
C LYS A 323 6.95 16.67 -32.97
N GLU A 324 5.82 17.18 -32.51
CA GLU A 324 4.77 17.72 -33.39
C GLU A 324 5.27 18.97 -34.12
N ILE A 325 6.07 19.80 -33.44
CA ILE A 325 6.69 20.98 -34.04
C ILE A 325 7.71 20.60 -35.11
N ASP A 326 8.49 19.53 -34.90
CA ASP A 326 9.38 19.00 -35.93
C ASP A 326 8.63 18.58 -37.20
N GLU A 327 7.50 17.90 -37.03
CA GLU A 327 6.64 17.49 -38.13
C GLU A 327 6.10 18.72 -38.89
N VAL A 328 5.57 19.72 -38.16
CA VAL A 328 5.08 20.97 -38.77
C VAL A 328 6.19 21.76 -39.48
N ASN A 329 7.37 21.89 -38.88
CA ASN A 329 8.50 22.59 -39.51
C ASN A 329 9.01 21.85 -40.75
N THR A 330 8.95 20.52 -40.76
CA THR A 330 9.25 19.71 -41.94
C THR A 330 8.26 20.01 -43.07
N ASP A 331 6.97 20.09 -42.76
CA ASP A 331 5.95 20.48 -43.74
C ASP A 331 6.19 21.91 -44.27
N ILE A 332 6.47 22.89 -43.39
CA ILE A 332 6.77 24.26 -43.81
C ILE A 332 7.95 24.30 -44.79
N ARG A 333 9.01 23.51 -44.54
CA ARG A 333 10.18 23.42 -45.44
C ARG A 333 9.89 22.73 -46.76
N LEU A 334 8.95 21.78 -46.78
CA LEU A 334 8.55 21.06 -48.00
C LEU A 334 7.67 21.92 -48.91
N TYR A 335 6.88 22.83 -48.33
CA TYR A 335 5.92 23.67 -49.07
C TYR A 335 6.41 25.10 -49.33
N LYS A 336 7.57 25.50 -48.79
CA LYS A 336 8.36 26.64 -49.26
C LYS A 336 9.25 26.22 -50.42
#